data_AF-A0A2U9PDS3-F1
#
_entry.id   AF-A0A2U9PDS3-F1
#
_cell.length_a   1.000
_cell.length_b   1.000
_cell.length_c   1.000
_cell.angle_alpha   90.00
_cell.angle_beta   90.00
_cell.angle_gamma   90.00
#
_symmetry.space_group_name_H-M   'P 1'
#
loop_
_entity.id
_entity.type
_entity.pdbx_description
1 polymer ?
#
loop_
_entity_poly.entity_id
_entity_poly.type
_entity_poly.pdbx_seq_one_letter_code
_entity_poly.pdbx_strand_id
1 'polypeptide(L)'
;MAQTRAADIAQAQTEVAVGAEAQLPTATSARAQGRASVGADLQGEGEARWWALRVVWAPRGGGGPPGGLGGPDGAGRSASAVLLDDVDPVAAAGAPRVRLGDGEVRAWQAGAAAALRLLRMRHPGYAGEVAAGLRALVPLPADAGAHRSGSAAERFGGVTLTRPASPLTFAETLVHETQHSKLVAVMHLVDLLDTDAGEQPLLYAPWRDDPRPPAGLLHGTYAFLSVARFWSVEAGAARDPERRYDAQVRCARWREAAAEAAGTLLAHADVLTGTGRRFVTVMDAALAGLRRVPLPAAAVREARRQAEEHRTRWWASLDRTTSPRV
;
A
#
# COMPACT_ATOMS: atom_id res chain seq x y z
N MET A 1 -1.67 47.73 8.18
CA MET A 1 -3.02 47.78 8.81
C MET A 1 -4.01 48.04 7.68
N ALA A 2 -4.65 47.01 7.10
CA ALA A 2 -5.93 46.42 7.53
C ALA A 2 -7.05 47.49 7.52
N GLN A 3 -8.18 47.45 6.81
CA GLN A 3 -9.04 46.45 6.11
C GLN A 3 -9.79 47.20 4.99
N THR A 4 -10.43 46.59 3.97
CA THR A 4 -11.90 46.29 3.96
C THR A 4 -12.37 45.82 2.56
N ARG A 5 -13.19 44.74 2.51
CA ARG A 5 -14.22 44.32 1.48
C ARG A 5 -13.75 44.07 0.03
N ALA A 6 -14.52 43.48 -0.88
CA ALA A 6 -15.50 42.39 -0.97
C ALA A 6 -15.84 42.30 -2.48
N ALA A 7 -16.01 41.08 -3.00
CA ALA A 7 -16.66 40.72 -4.28
C ALA A 7 -16.03 41.17 -5.63
N ASP A 8 -16.23 40.27 -6.60
CA ASP A 8 -16.19 40.40 -8.06
C ASP A 8 -14.86 40.66 -8.78
N ILE A 9 -14.29 39.61 -9.37
CA ILE A 9 -13.75 39.67 -10.75
C ILE A 9 -14.16 38.41 -11.50
N ALA A 10 -15.03 38.62 -12.48
CA ALA A 10 -15.43 37.68 -13.51
C ALA A 10 -14.31 37.47 -14.56
N GLN A 11 -14.34 36.27 -15.12
CA GLN A 11 -13.95 35.85 -16.47
C GLN A 11 -13.16 36.82 -17.37
N ALA A 12 -12.03 36.32 -17.91
CA ALA A 12 -11.61 36.59 -19.27
C ALA A 12 -10.80 35.41 -19.84
N GLN A 13 -11.38 34.79 -20.89
CA GLN A 13 -10.74 34.27 -22.13
C GLN A 13 -9.72 33.11 -21.98
N THR A 14 -9.65 32.09 -22.85
CA THR A 14 -9.86 32.05 -24.31
C THR A 14 -10.02 30.58 -24.71
N GLU A 15 -10.93 30.27 -25.64
CA GLU A 15 -10.98 28.97 -26.31
C GLU A 15 -9.72 28.77 -27.17
N VAL A 16 -8.99 27.69 -26.91
CA VAL A 16 -8.17 27.00 -27.92
C VAL A 16 -8.44 25.52 -27.76
N ALA A 17 -9.15 24.94 -28.72
CA ALA A 17 -9.45 23.52 -28.77
C ALA A 17 -8.27 22.76 -29.40
N VAL A 18 -7.54 21.94 -28.62
CA VAL A 18 -6.99 20.64 -29.04
C VAL A 18 -6.76 19.77 -27.80
N GLY A 19 -7.42 18.59 -27.76
CA GLY A 19 -6.96 17.32 -27.17
C GLY A 19 -6.27 17.26 -25.79
N ALA A 20 -7.00 16.68 -24.83
CA ALA A 20 -6.52 15.98 -23.62
C ALA A 20 -5.74 16.79 -22.55
N GLU A 21 -6.39 17.11 -21.42
CA GLU A 21 -5.76 16.97 -20.10
C GLU A 21 -6.74 16.99 -18.91
N ALA A 22 -6.22 16.43 -17.82
CA ALA A 22 -6.77 16.14 -16.49
C ALA A 22 -7.48 17.28 -15.76
N GLN A 23 -8.53 16.89 -15.03
CA GLN A 23 -8.95 17.52 -13.78
C GLN A 23 -9.37 16.42 -12.79
N LEU A 24 -8.63 16.28 -11.68
CA LEU A 24 -9.14 15.61 -10.49
C LEU A 24 -9.26 16.64 -9.37
N PRO A 25 -10.47 17.22 -9.17
CA PRO A 25 -10.78 17.98 -7.97
C PRO A 25 -11.01 17.02 -6.81
N THR A 26 -10.20 17.14 -5.76
CA THR A 26 -10.43 16.54 -4.45
C THR A 26 -11.63 17.18 -3.79
N ALA A 27 -12.81 16.57 -3.91
CA ALA A 27 -13.95 16.87 -3.04
C ALA A 27 -14.93 15.69 -2.97
N THR A 28 -14.75 14.79 -2.01
CA THR A 28 -15.91 14.14 -1.36
C THR A 28 -15.55 13.70 0.05
N SER A 29 -16.07 14.43 1.05
CA SER A 29 -16.16 13.91 2.41
C SER A 29 -17.39 12.99 2.48
N ALA A 30 -17.18 11.68 2.45
CA ALA A 30 -18.25 10.72 2.70
C ALA A 30 -18.19 10.28 4.17
N ARG A 31 -19.11 10.78 5.00
CA ARG A 31 -19.34 10.21 6.33
C ARG A 31 -20.06 8.87 6.16
N ALA A 32 -19.33 7.77 6.32
CA ALA A 32 -19.90 6.42 6.32
C ALA A 32 -20.05 5.92 7.76
N GLN A 33 -21.28 5.82 8.25
CA GLN A 33 -21.62 5.02 9.43
C GLN A 33 -22.30 3.72 8.97
N GLY A 34 -21.56 2.61 9.04
CA GLY A 34 -22.05 1.27 8.70
C GLY A 34 -21.89 0.30 9.87
N ARG A 35 -22.87 -0.59 10.05
CA ARG A 35 -22.71 -1.79 10.90
C ARG A 35 -22.03 -2.88 10.07
N ALA A 36 -21.04 -3.54 10.67
CA ALA A 36 -20.41 -4.73 10.11
C ALA A 36 -20.90 -5.96 10.88
N SER A 37 -21.22 -7.03 10.16
CA SER A 37 -21.39 -8.37 10.72
C SER A 37 -20.33 -9.28 10.11
N VAL A 38 -19.61 -10.01 10.97
CA VAL A 38 -18.73 -11.10 10.55
C VAL A 38 -19.56 -12.37 10.65
N GLY A 39 -19.88 -12.98 9.51
CA GLY A 39 -20.46 -14.33 9.45
C GLY A 39 -19.41 -15.28 8.91
N ALA A 40 -19.11 -16.33 9.66
CA ALA A 40 -18.27 -17.42 9.21
C ALA A 40 -19.17 -18.65 9.05
N ASP A 41 -19.51 -18.99 7.82
CA ASP A 41 -20.08 -20.31 7.52
C ASP A 41 -18.94 -21.23 7.12
N LEU A 42 -18.73 -22.27 7.91
CA LEU A 42 -17.83 -23.37 7.56
C LEU A 42 -18.60 -24.32 6.65
N GLN A 43 -18.25 -24.37 5.37
CA GLN A 43 -18.68 -25.46 4.50
C GLN A 43 -17.46 -26.04 3.79
N GLY A 44 -17.18 -27.32 4.07
CA GLY A 44 -16.15 -28.10 3.40
C GLY A 44 -15.46 -29.09 4.33
N GLU A 45 -15.80 -30.38 4.20
CA GLU A 45 -14.92 -31.47 4.59
C GLU A 45 -14.02 -31.81 3.39
N GLY A 46 -12.70 -31.80 3.59
CA GLY A 46 -11.73 -32.26 2.60
C GLY A 46 -11.25 -31.23 1.56
N GLU A 47 -9.92 -31.14 1.41
CA GLU A 47 -9.14 -30.62 0.27
C GLU A 47 -8.93 -29.10 0.08
N ALA A 48 -9.85 -28.20 0.41
CA ALA A 48 -9.56 -26.76 0.51
C ALA A 48 -10.58 -26.06 1.42
N ARG A 49 -10.11 -25.26 2.38
CA ARG A 49 -11.00 -24.56 3.31
C ARG A 49 -11.31 -23.15 2.80
N TRP A 50 -12.43 -23.03 2.12
CA TRP A 50 -12.99 -21.76 1.72
C TRP A 50 -13.66 -21.10 2.92
N TRP A 51 -13.37 -19.83 3.17
CA TRP A 51 -14.17 -19.02 4.07
C TRP A 51 -14.40 -17.66 3.45
N ALA A 52 -15.66 -17.21 3.52
CA ALA A 52 -16.03 -15.92 2.98
C ALA A 52 -15.80 -14.84 4.04
N LEU A 53 -14.71 -14.07 3.92
CA LEU A 53 -14.65 -12.78 4.59
C LEU A 53 -15.63 -11.80 3.91
N ARG A 54 -16.87 -11.71 4.37
CA ARG A 54 -17.79 -10.72 3.79
C ARG A 54 -17.44 -9.31 4.26
N VAL A 55 -16.81 -8.55 3.37
CA VAL A 55 -16.67 -7.09 3.54
C VAL A 55 -17.89 -6.40 2.93
N VAL A 56 -18.93 -6.19 3.74
CA VAL A 56 -20.11 -5.41 3.31
C VAL A 56 -19.79 -3.92 3.51
N TRP A 57 -19.55 -3.19 2.42
CA TRP A 57 -19.62 -1.72 2.44
C TRP A 57 -21.11 -1.33 2.48
N ALA A 58 -21.54 -0.17 3.00
CA ALA A 58 -22.89 0.41 2.78
C ALA A 58 -22.86 1.94 2.92
N PRO A 59 -23.08 2.73 1.84
CA PRO A 59 -23.30 4.15 1.97
C PRO A 59 -24.73 4.38 2.49
N ARG A 60 -24.90 5.26 3.48
CA ARG A 60 -26.22 5.82 3.78
C ARG A 60 -26.45 6.99 2.84
N GLY A 61 -27.31 6.79 1.85
CA GLY A 61 -27.92 7.87 1.08
C GLY A 61 -29.04 8.51 1.89
N GLY A 62 -29.03 9.84 1.95
CA GLY A 62 -30.02 10.66 2.65
C GLY A 62 -31.40 10.64 2.00
N GLY A 63 -32.39 11.08 2.77
CA GLY A 63 -33.79 11.11 2.37
C GLY A 63 -34.05 12.02 1.18
N GLY A 64 -34.81 11.48 0.22
CA GLY A 64 -35.59 12.20 -0.78
C GLY A 64 -37.01 11.60 -0.80
N PRO A 65 -38.03 12.37 -1.24
CA PRO A 65 -39.44 12.11 -0.93
C PRO A 65 -40.03 10.90 -1.69
N PRO A 66 -41.17 10.35 -1.24
CA PRO A 66 -41.72 9.11 -1.76
C PRO A 66 -42.57 9.37 -3.01
N GLY A 67 -42.31 8.64 -4.09
CA GLY A 67 -43.24 8.56 -5.22
C GLY A 67 -42.57 8.10 -6.51
N GLY A 68 -43.01 6.96 -7.04
CA GLY A 68 -42.70 6.52 -8.40
C GLY A 68 -42.27 5.07 -8.49
N LEU A 69 -43.20 4.22 -8.93
CA LEU A 69 -43.07 2.78 -9.14
C LEU A 69 -42.18 2.45 -10.35
N GLY A 70 -41.47 1.33 -10.26
CA GLY A 70 -41.23 0.45 -11.41
C GLY A 70 -39.78 0.30 -11.89
N GLY A 71 -39.12 -0.76 -11.40
CA GLY A 71 -37.94 -1.37 -12.00
C GLY A 71 -37.25 -2.29 -11.00
N PRO A 72 -37.03 -3.60 -11.28
CA PRO A 72 -36.24 -4.47 -10.41
C PRO A 72 -34.75 -4.15 -10.62
N ASP A 73 -34.34 -2.96 -10.18
CA ASP A 73 -32.94 -2.59 -9.98
C ASP A 73 -32.65 -2.57 -8.47
N GLY A 74 -31.52 -3.13 -8.09
CA GLY A 74 -31.04 -3.04 -6.72
C GLY A 74 -29.73 -3.78 -6.49
N ALA A 75 -28.72 -3.48 -7.31
CA ALA A 75 -27.32 -3.90 -7.21
C ALA A 75 -26.96 -4.54 -5.85
N GLY A 76 -27.01 -5.88 -5.83
CA GLY A 76 -26.47 -6.69 -4.76
C GLY A 76 -24.98 -6.36 -4.63
N ARG A 77 -24.64 -5.62 -3.58
CA ARG A 77 -23.27 -5.20 -3.30
C ARG A 77 -22.49 -6.43 -2.84
N SER A 78 -21.84 -7.09 -3.80
CA SER A 78 -21.06 -8.30 -3.58
C SER A 78 -19.94 -8.02 -2.59
N ALA A 79 -20.05 -8.63 -1.41
CA ALA A 79 -18.94 -8.72 -0.48
C ALA A 79 -17.88 -9.64 -1.11
N SER A 80 -16.71 -9.09 -1.45
CA SER A 80 -15.59 -9.91 -1.92
C SER A 80 -15.04 -10.72 -0.74
N ALA A 81 -15.21 -12.04 -0.81
CA ALA A 81 -14.55 -12.98 0.08
C ALA A 81 -13.04 -12.96 -0.15
N VAL A 82 -12.25 -12.97 0.93
CA VAL A 82 -10.79 -13.18 0.88
C VAL A 82 -10.51 -14.63 1.27
N LEU A 83 -9.85 -15.37 0.40
CA LEU A 83 -9.42 -16.75 0.63
C LEU A 83 -8.19 -16.76 1.55
N LEU A 84 -8.14 -17.66 2.55
CA LEU A 84 -6.88 -18.09 3.16
C LEU A 84 -6.46 -19.36 2.45
N ASP A 85 -5.47 -19.24 1.58
CA ASP A 85 -5.02 -20.34 0.76
C ASP A 85 -3.82 -21.01 1.43
N ASP A 86 -4.10 -22.04 2.22
CA ASP A 86 -3.09 -22.91 2.83
C ASP A 86 -2.78 -24.14 1.96
N VAL A 87 -3.30 -24.19 0.72
CA VAL A 87 -3.21 -25.36 -0.17
C VAL A 87 -2.36 -25.13 -1.41
N ASP A 88 -2.28 -23.89 -1.91
CA ASP A 88 -1.60 -23.52 -3.15
C ASP A 88 -0.13 -24.01 -3.13
N PRO A 89 0.27 -24.85 -4.11
CA PRO A 89 1.64 -25.31 -4.26
C PRO A 89 2.69 -24.22 -4.38
N VAL A 90 2.30 -23.04 -4.87
CA VAL A 90 3.21 -22.03 -5.34
C VAL A 90 3.18 -20.84 -4.38
N ALA A 91 3.66 -21.06 -3.16
CA ALA A 91 4.01 -19.95 -2.29
C ALA A 91 4.94 -18.99 -3.06
N ALA A 92 4.62 -17.70 -3.09
CA ALA A 92 5.56 -16.72 -3.63
C ALA A 92 6.91 -16.87 -2.91
N ALA A 93 8.00 -16.88 -3.68
CA ALA A 93 9.39 -17.05 -3.22
C ALA A 93 9.85 -18.48 -2.83
N GLY A 94 9.21 -19.54 -3.33
CA GLY A 94 9.75 -20.91 -3.18
C GLY A 94 9.75 -21.45 -1.74
N ALA A 95 8.97 -20.81 -0.86
CA ALA A 95 8.83 -21.22 0.53
C ALA A 95 8.05 -22.55 0.65
N PRO A 96 8.35 -23.38 1.66
CA PRO A 96 7.62 -24.62 1.88
C PRO A 96 6.16 -24.34 2.27
N ARG A 97 5.26 -25.25 1.87
CA ARG A 97 3.84 -25.17 2.20
C ARG A 97 3.62 -25.21 3.71
N VAL A 98 2.57 -24.52 4.17
CA VAL A 98 2.09 -24.58 5.55
C VAL A 98 0.62 -24.93 5.55
N ARG A 99 0.28 -26.12 6.07
CA ARG A 99 -1.11 -26.44 6.41
C ARG A 99 -1.42 -25.86 7.78
N LEU A 100 -2.50 -25.09 7.87
CA LEU A 100 -2.88 -24.44 9.12
C LEU A 100 -3.86 -25.32 9.91
N GLY A 101 -3.58 -25.50 11.19
CA GLY A 101 -4.56 -26.06 12.12
C GLY A 101 -5.71 -25.07 12.39
N ASP A 102 -6.85 -25.57 12.86
CA ASP A 102 -8.06 -24.77 13.11
C ASP A 102 -7.82 -23.53 14.00
N GLY A 103 -6.98 -23.67 15.02
CA GLY A 103 -6.63 -22.56 15.91
C GLY A 103 -5.87 -21.45 15.21
N GLU A 104 -4.95 -21.80 14.29
CA GLU A 104 -4.22 -20.83 13.50
C GLU A 104 -5.10 -20.17 12.46
N VAL A 105 -5.98 -20.92 11.80
CA VAL A 105 -6.99 -20.36 10.87
C VAL A 105 -7.82 -19.29 11.58
N ARG A 106 -8.31 -19.57 12.79
CA ARG A 106 -9.06 -18.57 13.59
C ARG A 106 -8.20 -17.35 13.93
N ALA A 107 -6.92 -17.54 14.26
CA ALA A 107 -6.01 -16.43 14.56
C ALA A 107 -5.77 -15.54 13.33
N TRP A 108 -5.60 -16.13 12.14
CA TRP A 108 -5.49 -15.43 10.87
C TRP A 108 -6.75 -14.61 10.57
N GLN A 109 -7.92 -15.24 10.70
CA GLN A 109 -9.21 -14.58 10.49
C GLN A 109 -9.41 -13.39 11.43
N ALA A 110 -9.13 -13.57 12.73
CA ALA A 110 -9.23 -12.51 13.72
C ALA A 110 -8.27 -11.35 13.43
N GLY A 111 -7.02 -11.65 13.05
CA GLY A 111 -6.01 -10.66 12.67
C GLY A 111 -6.42 -9.85 11.44
N ALA A 112 -6.80 -10.53 10.36
CA ALA A 112 -7.25 -9.89 9.12
C ALA A 112 -8.51 -9.03 9.34
N ALA A 113 -9.50 -9.53 10.09
CA ALA A 113 -10.71 -8.77 10.41
C ALA A 113 -10.39 -7.51 11.24
N ALA A 114 -9.45 -7.60 12.20
CA ALA A 114 -9.01 -6.45 12.97
C ALA A 114 -8.26 -5.42 12.11
N ALA A 115 -7.38 -5.88 11.20
CA ALA A 115 -6.65 -5.05 10.26
C ALA A 115 -7.58 -4.28 9.32
N LEU A 116 -8.56 -4.97 8.72
CA LEU A 116 -9.52 -4.34 7.81
C LEU A 116 -10.43 -3.33 8.52
N ARG A 117 -10.83 -3.62 9.77
CA ARG A 117 -11.57 -2.66 10.59
C ARG A 117 -10.73 -1.41 10.88
N LEU A 118 -9.45 -1.58 11.17
CA LEU A 118 -8.50 -0.48 11.35
C LEU A 118 -8.39 0.38 10.09
N LEU A 119 -8.19 -0.26 8.94
CA LEU A 119 -8.13 0.43 7.65
C LEU A 119 -9.43 1.19 7.36
N ARG A 120 -10.61 0.60 7.56
CA ARG A 120 -11.88 1.32 7.33
C ARG A 120 -12.04 2.55 8.23
N MET A 121 -11.60 2.45 9.48
CA MET A 121 -11.76 3.53 10.46
C MET A 121 -10.80 4.69 10.23
N ARG A 122 -9.57 4.41 9.80
CA ARG A 122 -8.48 5.41 9.79
C ARG A 122 -7.88 5.66 8.40
N HIS A 123 -8.04 4.70 7.49
CA HIS A 123 -7.46 4.71 6.14
C HIS A 123 -8.50 4.30 5.08
N PRO A 124 -9.66 4.99 4.98
CA PRO A 124 -10.78 4.54 4.15
C PRO A 124 -10.41 4.39 2.66
N GLY A 125 -9.48 5.21 2.15
CA GLY A 125 -8.94 5.06 0.79
C GLY A 125 -8.25 3.71 0.58
N TYR A 126 -7.29 3.37 1.44
CA TYR A 126 -6.61 2.07 1.38
C TYR A 126 -7.56 0.90 1.68
N ALA A 127 -8.56 1.09 2.53
CA ALA A 127 -9.59 0.06 2.75
C ALA A 127 -10.35 -0.26 1.44
N GLY A 128 -10.64 0.77 0.63
CA GLY A 128 -11.26 0.61 -0.69
C GLY A 128 -10.34 -0.13 -1.67
N GLU A 129 -9.06 0.24 -1.72
CA GLU A 129 -8.08 -0.43 -2.59
C GLU A 129 -7.88 -1.90 -2.22
N VAL A 130 -7.74 -2.21 -0.92
CA VAL A 130 -7.63 -3.59 -0.42
C VAL A 130 -8.91 -4.37 -0.75
N ALA A 131 -10.10 -3.81 -0.55
CA ALA A 131 -11.35 -4.49 -0.88
C ALA A 131 -11.50 -4.75 -2.39
N ALA A 132 -11.00 -3.84 -3.23
CA ALA A 132 -11.05 -3.96 -4.67
C ALA A 132 -10.03 -4.99 -5.20
N GLY A 133 -8.83 -5.06 -4.62
CA GLY A 133 -7.72 -5.86 -5.15
C GLY A 133 -7.47 -7.21 -4.46
N LEU A 134 -7.65 -7.30 -3.15
CA LEU A 134 -7.29 -8.51 -2.38
C LEU A 134 -8.25 -9.66 -2.69
N ARG A 135 -7.70 -10.84 -2.97
CA ARG A 135 -8.43 -12.09 -3.26
C ARG A 135 -7.98 -13.24 -2.38
N ALA A 136 -6.68 -13.35 -2.11
CA ALA A 136 -6.13 -14.44 -1.33
C ALA A 136 -5.00 -14.00 -0.40
N LEU A 137 -4.93 -14.63 0.77
CA LEU A 137 -3.81 -14.62 1.70
C LEU A 137 -3.19 -16.01 1.69
N VAL A 138 -1.91 -16.09 1.35
CA VAL A 138 -1.15 -17.34 1.29
C VAL A 138 -0.18 -17.37 2.49
N PRO A 139 -0.38 -18.25 3.50
CA PRO A 139 0.47 -18.30 4.66
C PRO A 139 1.90 -18.72 4.33
N LEU A 140 2.88 -18.02 4.90
CA LEU A 140 4.26 -18.46 4.97
C LEU A 140 4.59 -19.08 6.34
N PRO A 141 5.57 -20.00 6.41
CA PRO A 141 6.09 -20.48 7.68
C PRO A 141 6.61 -19.31 8.50
N ALA A 142 6.24 -19.28 9.79
CA ALA A 142 6.85 -18.35 10.73
C ALA A 142 8.35 -18.68 10.83
N ASP A 143 9.19 -17.77 10.36
CA ASP A 143 10.62 -17.76 10.67
C ASP A 143 10.86 -17.01 11.98
N ALA A 144 11.85 -17.46 12.74
CA ALA A 144 12.21 -16.87 14.03
C ALA A 144 12.78 -15.46 13.86
N GLY A 145 11.91 -14.46 13.65
CA GLY A 145 12.22 -13.05 13.88
C GLY A 145 11.85 -12.06 12.78
N ALA A 146 11.44 -12.48 11.57
CA ALA A 146 11.15 -11.54 10.49
C ALA A 146 9.71 -11.65 9.96
N HIS A 147 9.01 -10.52 9.91
CA HIS A 147 7.78 -10.44 9.11
C HIS A 147 8.16 -10.44 7.63
N ARG A 148 7.60 -11.36 6.85
CA ARG A 148 7.82 -11.46 5.42
C ARG A 148 6.49 -11.36 4.71
N SER A 149 6.47 -10.61 3.63
CA SER A 149 5.35 -10.54 2.71
C SER A 149 5.83 -10.40 1.28
N GLY A 150 4.96 -10.73 0.34
CA GLY A 150 5.19 -10.51 -1.07
C GLY A 150 3.93 -10.70 -1.89
N SER A 151 3.92 -10.05 -3.04
CA SER A 151 2.93 -10.16 -4.09
C SER A 151 3.67 -10.38 -5.42
N ALA A 152 3.01 -11.07 -6.34
CA ALA A 152 3.58 -11.43 -7.63
C ALA A 152 2.62 -11.01 -8.75
N ALA A 153 3.17 -10.62 -9.90
CA ALA A 153 2.36 -10.14 -11.01
C ALA A 153 1.43 -11.23 -11.55
N GLU A 154 1.92 -12.46 -11.56
CA GLU A 154 1.23 -13.67 -11.99
C GLU A 154 0.10 -14.08 -11.02
N ARG A 155 0.04 -13.46 -9.83
CA ARG A 155 -0.96 -13.70 -8.79
C ARG A 155 -1.59 -12.39 -8.32
N PHE A 156 -2.12 -11.62 -9.27
CA PHE A 156 -2.80 -10.38 -8.94
C PHE A 156 -3.88 -10.58 -7.86
N GLY A 157 -3.77 -9.83 -6.77
CA GLY A 157 -4.67 -9.94 -5.61
C GLY A 157 -4.33 -11.05 -4.61
N GLY A 158 -3.30 -11.85 -4.88
CA GLY A 158 -2.72 -12.80 -3.93
C GLY A 158 -1.60 -12.16 -3.12
N VAL A 159 -1.66 -12.30 -1.80
CA VAL A 159 -0.61 -11.84 -0.87
C VAL A 159 -0.07 -13.01 -0.09
N THR A 160 1.22 -13.28 -0.25
CA THR A 160 1.93 -14.29 0.52
C THR A 160 2.58 -13.62 1.73
N LEU A 161 2.37 -14.12 2.95
CA LEU A 161 2.89 -13.47 4.15
C LEU A 161 3.03 -14.40 5.37
N THR A 162 4.00 -14.11 6.25
CA THR A 162 4.00 -14.67 7.61
C THR A 162 2.93 -13.96 8.44
N ARG A 163 2.28 -14.68 9.36
CA ARG A 163 1.19 -14.10 10.17
C ARG A 163 1.70 -12.87 10.94
N PRO A 164 1.21 -11.66 10.64
CA PRO A 164 1.63 -10.46 11.35
C PRO A 164 1.30 -10.53 12.84
N ALA A 165 2.20 -10.03 13.68
CA ALA A 165 2.09 -10.09 15.14
C ALA A 165 0.99 -9.17 15.71
N SER A 166 0.56 -8.15 14.95
CA SER A 166 -0.46 -7.20 15.38
C SER A 166 -1.39 -6.80 14.23
N PRO A 167 -2.64 -6.36 14.53
CA PRO A 167 -3.54 -5.81 13.52
C PRO A 167 -2.98 -4.60 12.78
N LEU A 168 -2.09 -3.82 13.42
CA LEU A 168 -1.47 -2.65 12.83
C LEU A 168 -0.44 -3.04 11.76
N THR A 169 0.44 -3.98 12.10
CA THR A 169 1.39 -4.58 11.16
C THR A 169 0.64 -5.25 10.00
N PHE A 170 -0.42 -6.00 10.31
CA PHE A 170 -1.24 -6.63 9.28
C PHE A 170 -1.86 -5.60 8.32
N ALA A 171 -2.38 -4.49 8.84
CA ALA A 171 -2.93 -3.42 8.02
C ALA A 171 -1.86 -2.77 7.13
N GLU A 172 -0.68 -2.47 7.67
CA GLU A 172 0.46 -1.97 6.90
C GLU A 172 0.85 -2.93 5.78
N THR A 173 0.98 -4.22 6.06
CA THR A 173 1.31 -5.26 5.07
C THR A 173 0.28 -5.30 3.95
N LEU A 174 -1.02 -5.27 4.26
CA LEU A 174 -2.06 -5.27 3.24
C LEU A 174 -1.98 -4.03 2.34
N VAL A 175 -1.69 -2.85 2.91
CA VAL A 175 -1.49 -1.62 2.13
C VAL A 175 -0.28 -1.76 1.21
N HIS A 176 0.85 -2.23 1.76
CA HIS A 176 2.10 -2.43 1.03
C HIS A 176 1.91 -3.33 -0.19
N GLU A 177 1.37 -4.53 0.02
CA GLU A 177 1.23 -5.54 -1.04
C GLU A 177 0.14 -5.17 -2.05
N THR A 178 -0.90 -4.47 -1.61
CA THR A 178 -1.91 -3.91 -2.52
C THR A 178 -1.29 -2.86 -3.46
N GLN A 179 -0.36 -2.04 -2.97
CA GLN A 179 0.32 -1.07 -3.84
C GLN A 179 1.23 -1.74 -4.87
N HIS A 180 1.94 -2.80 -4.50
CA HIS A 180 2.69 -3.60 -5.47
C HIS A 180 1.78 -4.15 -6.57
N SER A 181 0.67 -4.79 -6.18
CA SER A 181 -0.31 -5.30 -7.14
C SER A 181 -0.87 -4.20 -8.04
N LYS A 182 -1.23 -3.05 -7.47
CA LYS A 182 -1.74 -1.89 -8.21
C LYS A 182 -0.74 -1.37 -9.23
N LEU A 183 0.54 -1.25 -8.85
CA LEU A 183 1.57 -0.82 -9.78
C LEU A 183 1.82 -1.85 -10.89
N VAL A 184 1.82 -3.15 -10.57
CA VAL A 184 1.89 -4.20 -11.59
C VAL A 184 0.80 -3.98 -12.65
N ALA A 185 -0.45 -3.76 -12.23
CA ALA A 185 -1.55 -3.54 -13.16
C ALA A 185 -1.36 -2.27 -14.01
N VAL A 186 -0.82 -1.19 -13.43
CA VAL A 186 -0.48 0.03 -14.20
C VAL A 186 0.60 -0.28 -15.24
N MET A 187 1.65 -1.00 -14.84
CA MET A 187 2.78 -1.34 -15.72
C MET A 187 2.41 -2.38 -16.80
N HIS A 188 1.31 -3.10 -16.66
CA HIS A 188 0.74 -3.93 -17.74
C HIS A 188 0.03 -3.09 -18.81
N LEU A 189 -0.39 -1.87 -18.48
CA LEU A 189 -1.14 -0.99 -19.37
C LEU A 189 -0.27 0.12 -19.97
N VAL A 190 0.80 0.50 -19.28
CA VAL A 190 1.64 1.65 -19.62
C VAL A 190 3.09 1.34 -19.28
N ASP A 191 3.98 1.54 -20.25
CA ASP A 191 5.42 1.43 -20.04
C ASP A 191 5.93 2.61 -19.22
N LEU A 192 6.36 2.33 -17.99
CA LEU A 192 7.00 3.30 -17.10
C LEU A 192 8.53 3.24 -17.17
N LEU A 193 9.08 2.12 -17.63
CA LEU A 193 10.51 1.88 -17.73
C LEU A 193 10.88 1.73 -19.20
N ASP A 194 12.03 2.27 -19.55
CA ASP A 194 12.60 2.08 -20.87
C ASP A 194 13.35 0.73 -20.89
N THR A 195 12.78 -0.25 -21.59
CA THR A 195 13.35 -1.59 -21.72
C THR A 195 14.45 -1.69 -22.76
N ASP A 196 14.59 -0.66 -23.61
CA ASP A 196 15.65 -0.58 -24.63
C ASP A 196 16.90 0.11 -24.06
N ALA A 197 16.80 0.73 -22.89
CA ALA A 197 17.95 1.16 -22.11
C ALA A 197 18.81 -0.07 -21.77
N GLY A 198 20.06 -0.09 -22.27
CA GLY A 198 20.97 -1.25 -22.29
C GLY A 198 21.17 -1.96 -20.95
N GLU A 199 22.38 -1.88 -20.37
CA GLU A 199 22.59 -2.51 -19.07
C GLU A 199 21.92 -1.68 -17.96
N GLN A 200 21.01 -2.29 -17.22
CA GLN A 200 20.24 -1.61 -16.19
C GLN A 200 21.08 -1.45 -14.90
N PRO A 201 21.17 -0.25 -14.32
CA PRO A 201 21.98 -0.02 -13.14
C PRO A 201 21.42 -0.76 -11.92
N LEU A 202 22.32 -1.22 -11.06
CA LEU A 202 21.98 -1.77 -9.76
C LEU A 202 21.96 -0.65 -8.72
N LEU A 203 20.77 -0.33 -8.22
CA LEU A 203 20.51 0.84 -7.39
C LEU A 203 20.31 0.48 -5.92
N TYR A 204 20.64 1.41 -5.02
CA TYR A 204 20.37 1.30 -3.59
C TYR A 204 18.85 1.32 -3.32
N ALA A 205 18.36 0.35 -2.53
CA ALA A 205 16.98 0.28 -2.07
C ALA A 205 16.91 0.46 -0.55
N PRO A 206 16.38 1.58 -0.02
CA PRO A 206 16.42 1.90 1.42
C PRO A 206 15.63 0.99 2.39
N TRP A 207 15.14 -0.16 1.93
CA TRP A 207 14.33 -1.14 2.65
C TRP A 207 14.82 -2.58 2.45
N ARG A 208 15.87 -2.79 1.65
CA ARG A 208 16.46 -4.11 1.36
C ARG A 208 17.98 -4.03 1.34
N ASP A 209 18.60 -5.11 1.77
CA ASP A 209 20.06 -5.20 1.85
C ASP A 209 20.70 -5.51 0.48
N ASP A 210 19.95 -6.00 -0.52
CA ASP A 210 20.42 -6.26 -1.89
C ASP A 210 20.16 -5.08 -2.85
N PRO A 211 21.06 -4.81 -3.81
CA PRO A 211 20.82 -3.81 -4.85
C PRO A 211 19.67 -4.23 -5.76
N ARG A 212 18.97 -3.24 -6.34
CA ARG A 212 17.75 -3.46 -7.13
C ARG A 212 17.88 -2.86 -8.53
N PRO A 213 17.39 -3.55 -9.57
CA PRO A 213 17.19 -2.90 -10.87
C PRO A 213 16.12 -1.80 -10.75
N PRO A 214 16.05 -0.87 -11.71
CA PRO A 214 15.09 0.25 -11.66
C PRO A 214 13.64 -0.17 -11.46
N ALA A 215 13.22 -1.28 -12.09
CA ALA A 215 11.90 -1.87 -11.86
C ALA A 215 11.66 -2.19 -10.38
N GLY A 216 12.61 -2.87 -9.74
CA GLY A 216 12.52 -3.23 -8.34
C GLY A 216 12.48 -2.01 -7.41
N LEU A 217 13.24 -0.95 -7.75
CA LEU A 217 13.25 0.29 -6.98
C LEU A 217 11.94 1.08 -7.17
N LEU A 218 11.38 1.12 -8.38
CA LEU A 218 10.10 1.76 -8.68
C LEU A 218 8.96 1.11 -7.88
N HIS A 219 8.89 -0.23 -7.88
CA HIS A 219 7.92 -0.99 -7.09
C HIS A 219 7.99 -0.66 -5.60
N GLY A 220 9.20 -0.68 -5.03
CA GLY A 220 9.38 -0.35 -3.62
C GLY A 220 9.04 1.10 -3.31
N THR A 221 9.45 2.05 -4.16
CA THR A 221 9.16 3.48 -3.99
C THR A 221 7.65 3.74 -3.92
N TYR A 222 6.88 3.13 -4.83
CA TYR A 222 5.43 3.28 -4.88
C TYR A 222 4.74 2.67 -3.64
N ALA A 223 5.18 1.49 -3.18
CA ALA A 223 4.66 0.87 -1.97
C ALA A 223 5.02 1.67 -0.70
N PHE A 224 6.28 2.07 -0.55
CA PHE A 224 6.75 2.80 0.64
C PHE A 224 6.24 4.24 0.72
N LEU A 225 5.87 4.88 -0.40
CA LEU A 225 5.07 6.11 -0.36
C LEU A 225 3.76 5.89 0.41
N SER A 226 3.07 4.77 0.17
CA SER A 226 1.80 4.47 0.84
C SER A 226 1.99 4.06 2.29
N VAL A 227 3.05 3.32 2.61
CA VAL A 227 3.47 3.00 3.98
C VAL A 227 3.78 4.29 4.76
N ALA A 228 4.51 5.23 4.16
CA ALA A 228 4.82 6.50 4.80
C ALA A 228 3.54 7.31 5.11
N ARG A 229 2.59 7.36 4.17
CA ARG A 229 1.27 7.98 4.40
C ARG A 229 0.48 7.28 5.50
N PHE A 230 0.47 5.95 5.51
CA PHE A 230 -0.16 5.16 6.56
C PHE A 230 0.39 5.55 7.94
N TRP A 231 1.72 5.57 8.10
CA TRP A 231 2.34 5.93 9.37
C TRP A 231 2.15 7.40 9.76
N SER A 232 2.02 8.32 8.79
CA SER A 232 1.67 9.71 9.08
C SER A 232 0.31 9.85 9.74
N VAL A 233 -0.70 9.10 9.28
CA VAL A 233 -2.03 9.06 9.91
C VAL A 233 -1.97 8.39 11.28
N GLU A 234 -1.24 7.29 11.41
CA GLU A 234 -1.09 6.57 12.68
C GLU A 234 -0.37 7.40 13.75
N ALA A 235 0.63 8.19 13.36
CA ALA A 235 1.33 9.13 14.23
C ALA A 235 0.42 10.20 14.83
N GLY A 236 -0.65 10.59 14.13
CA GLY A 236 -1.69 11.49 14.64
C GLY A 236 -2.77 10.79 15.47
N ALA A 237 -3.05 9.51 15.20
CA ALA A 237 -4.17 8.78 15.80
C ALA A 237 -3.81 8.01 17.09
N ALA A 238 -2.54 7.63 17.28
CA ALA A 238 -2.11 6.84 18.43
C ALA A 238 -2.28 7.62 19.74
N ARG A 239 -3.00 7.05 20.71
CA ARG A 239 -3.23 7.64 22.04
C ARG A 239 -2.10 7.35 23.01
N ASP A 240 -1.60 6.12 22.96
CA ASP A 240 -0.48 5.65 23.76
C ASP A 240 0.83 6.35 23.32
N PRO A 241 1.60 6.96 24.25
CA PRO A 241 2.81 7.72 23.91
C PRO A 241 3.87 6.90 23.19
N GLU A 242 4.11 5.65 23.62
CA GLU A 242 5.12 4.77 23.00
C GLU A 242 4.72 4.44 21.57
N ARG A 243 3.49 3.97 21.35
CA ARG A 243 2.96 3.68 20.00
C ARG A 243 2.94 4.91 19.10
N ARG A 244 2.69 6.09 19.66
CA ARG A 244 2.74 7.35 18.91
C ARG A 244 4.16 7.66 18.47
N TYR A 245 5.14 7.56 19.37
CA TYR A 245 6.54 7.76 19.05
C TYR A 245 7.01 6.77 17.97
N ASP A 246 6.65 5.50 18.14
CA ASP A 246 6.90 4.43 17.18
C ASP A 246 6.34 4.72 15.78
N ALA A 247 5.12 5.25 15.71
CA ALA A 247 4.50 5.64 14.44
C ALA A 247 5.18 6.87 13.82
N GLN A 248 5.62 7.83 14.65
CA GLN A 248 6.38 9.00 14.19
C GLN A 248 7.74 8.61 13.62
N VAL A 249 8.45 7.68 14.26
CA VAL A 249 9.72 7.13 13.76
C VAL A 249 9.51 6.45 12.41
N ARG A 250 8.52 5.56 12.30
CA ARG A 250 8.22 4.87 11.02
C ARG A 250 7.78 5.84 9.93
N CYS A 251 6.99 6.86 10.26
CA CYS A 251 6.62 7.92 9.32
C CYS A 251 7.86 8.66 8.80
N ALA A 252 8.76 9.08 9.69
CA ALA A 252 10.01 9.74 9.32
C ALA A 252 10.91 8.83 8.48
N ARG A 253 11.06 7.55 8.87
CA ARG A 253 11.92 6.58 8.19
C ARG A 253 11.47 6.34 6.76
N TRP A 254 10.18 6.05 6.57
CA TRP A 254 9.67 5.63 5.27
C TRP A 254 9.43 6.79 4.30
N ARG A 255 9.06 7.98 4.79
CA ARG A 255 8.93 9.15 3.90
C ARG A 255 10.27 9.60 3.32
N GLU A 256 11.35 9.53 4.11
CA GLU A 256 12.69 9.90 3.64
C GLU A 256 13.26 8.80 2.73
N ALA A 257 13.06 7.52 3.08
CA ALA A 257 13.44 6.38 2.23
C ALA A 257 12.81 6.45 0.83
N ALA A 258 11.49 6.61 0.76
CA ALA A 258 10.78 6.68 -0.50
C ALA A 258 11.18 7.93 -1.30
N ALA A 259 11.45 9.06 -0.64
CA ALA A 259 11.92 10.29 -1.30
C ALA A 259 13.33 10.13 -1.89
N GLU A 260 14.23 9.50 -1.15
CA GLU A 260 15.57 9.16 -1.65
C GLU A 260 15.48 8.28 -2.90
N ALA A 261 14.68 7.20 -2.84
CA ALA A 261 14.51 6.29 -3.97
C ALA A 261 13.83 6.96 -5.19
N ALA A 262 12.83 7.81 -4.98
CA ALA A 262 12.22 8.60 -6.05
C ALA A 262 13.24 9.55 -6.70
N GLY A 263 14.06 10.23 -5.89
CA GLY A 263 15.16 11.07 -6.37
C GLY A 263 16.20 10.27 -7.16
N THR A 264 16.57 9.07 -6.71
CA THR A 264 17.47 8.17 -7.43
C THR A 264 16.90 7.76 -8.78
N LEU A 265 15.61 7.43 -8.87
CA LEU A 265 14.95 7.11 -10.13
C LEU A 265 14.93 8.30 -11.10
N LEU A 266 14.68 9.52 -10.61
CA LEU A 266 14.73 10.73 -11.43
C LEU A 266 16.15 11.09 -11.88
N ALA A 267 17.17 10.77 -11.08
CA ALA A 267 18.56 10.97 -11.44
C ALA A 267 19.01 10.00 -12.56
N HIS A 268 18.40 8.82 -12.65
CA HIS A 268 18.60 7.84 -13.73
C HIS A 268 17.45 7.92 -14.72
N ALA A 269 17.13 9.13 -15.19
CA ALA A 269 15.92 9.38 -15.99
C ALA A 269 15.92 8.65 -17.36
N ASP A 270 17.08 8.16 -17.80
CA ASP A 270 17.31 7.36 -19.00
C ASP A 270 16.64 5.98 -18.91
N VAL A 271 16.48 5.41 -17.71
CA VAL A 271 15.78 4.12 -17.53
C VAL A 271 14.25 4.26 -17.46
N LEU A 272 13.75 5.49 -17.55
CA LEU A 272 12.32 5.83 -17.48
C LEU A 272 11.81 6.30 -18.85
N THR A 273 10.62 5.85 -19.22
CA THR A 273 9.92 6.47 -20.35
C THR A 273 9.50 7.91 -20.01
N GLY A 274 9.02 8.67 -21.00
CA GLY A 274 8.43 9.99 -20.73
C GLY A 274 7.26 9.93 -19.72
N THR A 275 6.46 8.87 -19.77
CA THR A 275 5.37 8.63 -18.80
C THR A 275 5.90 8.19 -17.44
N GLY A 276 6.92 7.34 -17.41
CA GLY A 276 7.63 6.95 -16.19
C GLY A 276 8.20 8.14 -15.43
N ARG A 277 8.87 9.06 -16.12
CA ARG A 277 9.39 10.30 -15.53
C ARG A 277 8.29 11.11 -14.88
N ARG A 278 7.17 11.36 -15.58
CA ARG A 278 6.00 12.06 -14.99
C ARG A 278 5.44 11.34 -13.77
N PHE A 279 5.32 10.01 -13.85
CA PHE A 279 4.83 9.19 -12.75
C PHE A 279 5.70 9.33 -11.49
N VAL A 280 7.01 9.21 -11.63
CA VAL A 280 7.96 9.36 -10.52
C VAL A 280 7.98 10.80 -9.99
N THR A 281 7.90 11.82 -10.84
CA THR A 281 7.79 13.22 -10.41
C THR A 281 6.56 13.46 -9.53
N VAL A 282 5.41 12.86 -9.87
CA VAL A 282 4.19 12.97 -9.04
C VAL A 282 4.38 12.27 -7.70
N MET A 283 5.06 11.12 -7.66
CA MET A 283 5.41 10.46 -6.39
C MET A 283 6.33 11.33 -5.53
N ASP A 284 7.37 11.91 -6.12
CA ASP A 284 8.30 12.80 -5.42
C ASP A 284 7.59 14.03 -4.85
N ALA A 285 6.72 14.68 -5.63
CA ALA A 285 5.91 15.79 -5.14
C ALA A 285 4.99 15.41 -3.97
N ALA A 286 4.39 14.21 -4.02
CA ALA A 286 3.60 13.68 -2.91
C ALA A 286 4.46 13.42 -1.66
N LEU A 287 5.67 12.90 -1.83
CA LEU A 287 6.62 12.66 -0.74
C LEU A 287 7.12 13.99 -0.14
N ALA A 288 7.39 15.00 -0.97
CA ALA A 288 7.73 16.34 -0.51
C ALA A 288 6.60 16.93 0.36
N GLY A 289 5.34 16.74 -0.02
CA GLY A 289 4.19 17.09 0.82
C GLY A 289 4.20 16.37 2.18
N LEU A 290 4.48 15.08 2.18
CA LEU A 290 4.54 14.27 3.41
C LEU A 290 5.72 14.64 4.32
N ARG A 291 6.86 15.03 3.74
CA ARG A 291 8.06 15.48 4.48
C ARG A 291 7.84 16.79 5.23
N ARG A 292 6.87 17.62 4.79
CA ARG A 292 6.47 18.85 5.49
C ARG A 292 5.63 18.60 6.73
N VAL A 293 5.07 17.39 6.92
CA VAL A 293 4.34 17.06 8.14
C VAL A 293 5.31 17.13 9.33
N PRO A 294 5.08 17.99 10.34
CA PRO A 294 5.98 18.13 11.47
C PRO A 294 6.06 16.85 12.30
N LEU A 295 7.26 16.46 12.70
CA LEU A 295 7.52 15.33 13.58
C LEU A 295 8.50 15.75 14.68
N PRO A 296 8.42 15.16 15.89
CA PRO A 296 9.40 15.44 16.94
C PRO A 296 10.83 15.13 16.50
N ALA A 297 11.78 16.01 16.86
CA ALA A 297 13.18 15.87 16.47
C ALA A 297 13.80 14.54 16.92
N ALA A 298 13.37 13.99 18.06
CA ALA A 298 13.80 12.68 18.54
C ALA A 298 13.42 11.55 17.55
N ALA A 299 12.18 11.54 17.08
CA ALA A 299 11.70 10.54 16.12
C ALA A 299 12.45 10.65 14.78
N VAL A 300 12.75 11.88 14.33
CA VAL A 300 13.53 12.12 13.10
C VAL A 300 14.97 11.63 13.26
N ARG A 301 15.62 11.86 14.40
CA ARG A 301 16.99 11.36 14.66
C ARG A 301 17.04 9.85 14.69
N GLU A 302 16.07 9.21 15.35
CA GLU A 302 15.98 7.76 15.41
C GLU A 302 15.75 7.14 14.02
N ALA A 303 14.86 7.72 13.21
CA ALA A 303 14.66 7.29 11.83
C ALA A 303 15.93 7.42 10.97
N ARG A 304 16.73 8.47 11.17
CA ARG A 304 18.02 8.65 10.48
C ARG A 304 19.03 7.60 10.89
N ARG A 305 19.16 7.32 12.20
CA ARG A 305 20.02 6.25 12.72
C ARG A 305 19.68 4.90 12.08
N GLN A 306 18.40 4.54 12.03
CA GLN A 306 17.95 3.31 11.37
C GLN A 306 18.25 3.28 9.87
N ALA A 307 18.19 4.43 9.18
CA ALA A 307 18.52 4.53 7.76
C ALA A 307 20.02 4.38 7.50
N GLU A 308 20.85 4.98 8.35
CA GLU A 308 22.32 4.87 8.28
C GLU A 308 22.77 3.43 8.58
N GLU A 309 22.20 2.79 9.59
CA GLU A 309 22.47 1.37 9.91
C GLU A 309 22.10 0.44 8.76
N HIS A 310 20.95 0.68 8.12
CA HIS A 310 20.57 -0.05 6.91
C HIS A 310 21.58 0.18 5.78
N ARG A 311 21.97 1.43 5.51
CA ARG A 311 22.92 1.76 4.44
C ARG A 311 24.27 1.09 4.67
N THR A 312 24.75 1.02 5.91
CA THR A 312 25.97 0.26 6.26
C THR A 312 25.83 -1.23 5.97
N ARG A 313 24.69 -1.85 6.34
CA ARG A 313 24.44 -3.26 6.02
C ARG A 313 24.37 -3.53 4.52
N TRP A 314 23.80 -2.59 3.76
CA TRP A 314 23.74 -2.66 2.30
C TRP A 314 25.14 -2.57 1.66
N TRP A 315 25.99 -1.62 2.08
CA TRP A 315 27.38 -1.57 1.58
C TRP A 315 28.15 -2.86 1.86
N ALA A 316 28.02 -3.39 3.08
CA ALA A 316 28.64 -4.67 3.45
C ALA A 316 28.07 -5.87 2.67
N SER A 317 26.89 -5.77 2.07
CA SER A 317 26.32 -6.83 1.23
C SER A 317 26.99 -6.89 -0.15
N LEU A 318 27.36 -5.73 -0.71
CA LEU A 318 28.04 -5.64 -1.99
C LEU A 318 29.43 -6.26 -1.93
N ASP A 319 30.19 -5.99 -0.87
CA ASP A 319 31.53 -6.55 -0.66
C ASP A 319 31.52 -8.09 -0.61
N ARG A 320 30.43 -8.69 -0.09
CA ARG A 320 30.26 -10.15 -0.03
C ARG A 320 29.94 -10.76 -1.39
N THR A 321 29.34 -10.00 -2.30
CA THR A 321 29.01 -10.47 -3.65
C THR A 321 30.20 -10.39 -4.62
N THR A 322 31.22 -9.59 -4.32
CA THR A 322 32.43 -9.41 -5.13
C THR A 322 33.60 -10.34 -4.76
N SER A 323 33.50 -11.11 -3.68
CA SER A 323 34.50 -12.16 -3.37
C SER A 323 34.24 -13.41 -4.21
N PRO A 324 35.19 -13.89 -5.02
CA PRO A 324 35.04 -15.18 -5.68
C PRO A 324 34.88 -16.26 -4.62
N ARG A 325 33.86 -17.12 -4.79
CA ARG A 325 33.75 -18.34 -3.98
C ARG A 325 35.01 -19.17 -4.25
N VAL A 326 35.88 -19.26 -3.25
CA VAL A 326 37.03 -20.17 -3.23
C VAL A 326 36.53 -21.60 -3.12
#